data_AF-A0A1I4CHX0-F1
#
_entry.id   AF-A0A1I4CHX0-F1
#
_cell.length_a   1.000
_cell.length_b   1.000
_cell.length_c   1.000
_cell.angle_alpha   90.00
_cell.angle_beta   90.00
_cell.angle_gamma   90.00
#
_symmetry.space_group_name_H-M   'P 1'
#
loop_
_entity.id
_entity.type
_entity.pdbx_description
1 polymer ?
#
loop_
_entity_poly.entity_id
_entity_poly.type
_entity_poly.pdbx_seq_one_letter_code
_entity_poly.pdbx_strand_id
1 'polypeptide(L)' 'MTNLQREGMEAARHELVTLDGLTAADGAAPTETFVINTRAAIAKLDAALNEFSCSDTARS' A
#
# COMPACT_ATOMS: atom_id res chain seq x y z
N MET A 1 4.29 -9.75 -12.39
CA MET A 1 3.67 -10.12 -11.10
C MET A 1 2.64 -11.21 -11.36
N THR A 2 2.44 -12.16 -10.46
CA THR A 2 1.35 -13.15 -10.56
C THR A 2 0.05 -12.56 -9.99
N ASN A 3 -1.11 -13.14 -10.32
CA ASN A 3 -2.40 -12.72 -9.71
C ASN A 3 -2.35 -12.78 -8.18
N LEU A 4 -1.78 -13.85 -7.61
CA LEU A 4 -1.62 -14.00 -6.16
C LEU A 4 -0.77 -12.88 -5.56
N GLN A 5 0.30 -12.45 -6.24
CA GLN A 5 1.13 -11.34 -5.78
C GLN A 5 0.38 -10.01 -5.86
N ARG A 6 -0.40 -9.77 -6.92
CA ARG A 6 -1.23 -8.57 -7.06
C ARG A 6 -2.27 -8.49 -5.94
N GLU A 7 -3.02 -9.58 -5.72
CA GLU A 7 -4.05 -9.67 -4.67
C GLU A 7 -3.44 -9.48 -3.28
N GLY A 8 -2.27 -10.07 -3.01
CA GLY A 8 -1.56 -9.87 -1.74
C GLY A 8 -1.12 -8.41 -1.53
N MET A 9 -0.67 -7.73 -2.57
CA MET A 9 -0.30 -6.32 -2.50
C MET A 9 -1.50 -5.38 -2.32
N GLU A 10 -2.64 -5.71 -2.96
CA GLU A 10 -3.91 -4.99 -2.78
C GLU A 10 -4.42 -5.12 -1.33
N ALA A 11 -4.35 -6.33 -0.76
CA ALA A 11 -4.72 -6.57 0.64
C ALA A 11 -3.82 -5.77 1.60
N ALA A 12 -2.50 -5.85 1.43
CA ALA A 12 -1.54 -5.11 2.25
C ALA A 12 -1.75 -3.58 2.17
N ARG A 13 -2.05 -3.06 0.97
CA ARG A 13 -2.38 -1.66 0.76
C ARG A 13 -3.64 -1.26 1.53
N HIS A 14 -4.69 -2.08 1.48
CA HIS A 14 -5.96 -1.80 2.16
C HIS A 14 -5.78 -1.75 3.68
N GLU A 15 -5.04 -2.69 4.25
CA GLU A 15 -4.72 -2.71 5.68
C GLU A 15 -3.93 -1.47 6.10
N LEU A 16 -2.93 -1.06 5.31
CA LEU A 16 -2.14 0.15 5.60
C LEU A 16 -2.95 1.44 5.51
N VAL A 17 -3.86 1.57 4.54
CA VAL A 17 -4.77 2.72 4.45
C VAL A 17 -5.69 2.77 5.66
N THR A 18 -6.19 1.62 6.09
CA THR A 18 -7.04 1.51 7.29
C THR A 18 -6.29 1.95 8.54
N LEU A 19 -5.04 1.48 8.71
CA LEU A 19 -4.16 1.90 9.80
C LEU A 19 -3.87 3.40 9.76
N ASP A 20 -3.52 3.98 8.60
CA ASP A 20 -3.29 5.43 8.47
C ASP A 20 -4.53 6.24 8.87
N GLY A 21 -5.71 5.78 8.48
CA GLY A 21 -6.99 6.38 8.86
C GLY A 21 -7.27 6.30 10.36
N LEU A 22 -6.99 5.15 11.00
CA LEU A 22 -7.14 4.99 12.45
C LEU A 22 -6.15 5.86 13.23
N THR A 23 -4.89 5.91 12.81
CA THR A 23 -3.87 6.80 13.42
C THR A 23 -4.27 8.27 13.29
N ALA A 24 -4.82 8.68 12.14
CA ALA A 24 -5.33 10.03 11.94
C ALA A 24 -6.57 10.34 12.82
N ALA A 25 -7.48 9.38 12.98
CA ALA A 25 -8.72 9.54 13.75
C ALA A 25 -8.51 9.54 15.26
N ASP A 26 -7.60 8.70 15.77
CA ASP A 26 -7.30 8.56 17.21
C ASP A 26 -6.40 9.70 17.72
N GLY A 27 -5.88 10.56 16.82
CA GLY A 27 -4.93 11.60 17.18
C GLY A 27 -3.62 11.07 17.77
N ALA A 28 -3.43 9.75 17.77
CA ALA A 28 -2.19 9.09 18.10
C ALA A 28 -1.18 9.55 17.07
N ALA A 29 -0.34 10.54 17.43
CA ALA A 29 0.87 10.79 16.67
C ALA A 29 1.54 9.44 16.50
N PRO A 30 1.91 9.01 15.27
CA PRO A 30 2.63 7.78 15.08
C PRO A 30 3.87 7.88 15.96
N THR A 31 3.80 7.23 17.12
CA THR A 31 4.88 7.19 18.08
C THR A 31 6.03 6.52 17.35
N GLU A 32 7.26 6.89 17.70
CA GLU A 32 8.49 6.43 17.03
C GLU A 32 8.60 4.89 16.85
N THR A 33 7.70 4.13 17.49
CA THR A 33 7.41 2.71 17.32
C THR A 33 6.79 2.29 15.98
N PHE A 34 6.07 3.13 15.24
CA PHE A 34 5.74 2.82 13.83
C PHE A 34 6.94 3.20 12.96
N VAL A 35 7.94 2.31 12.94
CA VAL A 35 9.18 2.45 12.13
C VAL A 35 8.87 2.63 10.63
N ILE A 36 7.65 2.31 10.20
CA ILE A 36 7.19 2.44 8.82
C ILE A 36 6.24 3.63 8.72
N ASN A 37 6.67 4.64 7.96
CA ASN A 37 5.78 5.69 7.45
C ASN A 37 4.74 5.03 6.53
N THR A 38 3.53 4.82 7.06
CA THR A 38 2.38 4.18 6.41
C THR A 38 2.08 4.80 5.05
N ARG A 39 2.11 6.13 4.94
CA ARG A 39 1.89 6.85 3.67
C ARG A 39 2.95 6.55 2.62
N ALA A 40 4.22 6.50 3.03
CA ALA A 40 5.32 6.13 2.13
C ALA A 40 5.22 4.67 1.67
N ALA A 41 4.75 3.76 2.53
CA ALA A 41 4.51 2.37 2.16
C ALA A 41 3.35 2.23 1.17
N ILE A 42 2.23 2.93 1.40
CA ILE A 42 1.08 2.98 0.47
C ILE A 42 1.53 3.47 -0.91
N ALA A 43 2.30 4.55 -0.99
CA ALA A 43 2.78 5.09 -2.25
C ALA A 43 3.65 4.10 -3.05
N LYS A 44 4.48 3.30 -2.37
CA LYS A 44 5.28 2.25 -3.02
C LYS A 44 4.41 1.11 -3.55
N LEU A 45 3.38 0.72 -2.81
CA LEU A 45 2.41 -0.29 -3.25
C LEU A 45 1.62 0.20 -4.46
N ASP A 46 1.15 1.45 -4.45
CA ASP A 46 0.48 2.09 -5.60
C ASP A 46 1.36 2.07 -6.86
N ALA A 47 2.63 2.45 -6.72
CA ALA A 47 3.56 2.45 -7.84
C ALA A 47 3.75 1.04 -8.43
N ALA A 48 3.96 0.03 -7.58
CA ALA A 48 4.17 -1.35 -8.03
C ALA A 48 2.91 -1.98 -8.66
N LEU A 49 1.72 -1.68 -8.12
CA LEU A 49 0.45 -2.12 -8.70
C LEU A 49 0.19 -1.47 -10.08
N ASN A 50 0.52 -0.18 -10.22
CA ASN A 50 0.38 0.56 -11.48
C ASN A 50 1.38 0.10 -12.54
N GLU A 51 2.65 -0.09 -12.17
CA GLU A 51 3.69 -0.58 -13.09
C GLU A 51 3.31 -1.94 -13.69
N PHE A 52 2.73 -2.82 -12.88
CA PHE A 52 2.24 -4.11 -13.37
C PHE A 52 1.05 -3.97 -14.32
N SER A 53 0.07 -3.15 -13.95
CA SER A 53 -1.12 -2.89 -14.77
C SER A 53 -0.74 -2.35 -16.16
N CYS A 54 0.22 -1.41 -16.22
CA CYS A 54 0.77 -0.89 -17.47
C CYS A 54 1.58 -1.94 -18.25
N SER A 55 2.29 -2.84 -17.57
CA SER A 55 3.07 -3.89 -18.23
C SER A 55 2.18 -4.95 -18.90
N ASP A 56 1.01 -5.24 -18.32
CA ASP A 56 0.02 -6.17 -18.91
C ASP A 56 -0.69 -5.53 -20.11
N THR A 57 -0.96 -4.22 -20.08
CA THR A 57 -1.53 -3.52 -21.24
C THR A 57 -0.54 -3.38 -22.40
N ALA A 58 0.77 -3.26 -22.12
CA ALA A 58 1.79 -3.16 -23.16
C ALA A 58 2.16 -4.50 -23.82
N ARG A 59 1.72 -5.63 -23.26
CA ARG A 59 1.96 -6.99 -23.78
C ARG A 59 0.74 -7.65 -24.44
N SER A 60 -0.42 -6.99 -24.41
CA SER A 60 -1.68 -7.42 -25.01
C SER A 60 -1.88 -6.79 -26.39
#